data_AF-A0A0A8K0Z5-F1
#
_entry.id   AF-A0A0A8K0Z5-F1
#
_cell.length_a   1.000
_cell.length_b   1.000
_cell.length_c   1.000
_cell.angle_alpha   90.00
_cell.angle_beta   90.00
_cell.angle_gamma   90.00
#
_symmetry.space_group_name_H-M   'P 1'
#
loop_
_entity.id
_entity.type
_entity.pdbx_description
1 polymer ?
#
loop_
_entity_poly.entity_id
_entity_poly.type
_entity_poly.pdbx_seq_one_letter_code
_entity_poly.pdbx_strand_id
1 'polypeptide(L)'
;MVDEVEKIISRLNGIDPERPYFDPIVVEEAVSRHARLIGFRDVSFTWAMGPQQANDELSGIDFSSSESCLWADTTKSMRDEAMAELSADPATSEAYRRAQANAAERIADALHLEIFALALRNLISGDAGTRGYNVASLVTSVMRDVVANSSVESERLEDLNEAYMPFADALMAGLGSFWIVGQRFVCLPLPRLRLEDGALVSDGRPAAVWPNGEAYAFREDGFFPALQSVEW
;
A
#
# COMPACT_ATOMS: atom_id res chain seq x y z
N MET A 1 -0.18 -14.82 15.43
CA MET A 1 -0.63 -14.16 14.19
C MET A 1 -2.02 -13.51 14.31
N VAL A 2 -3.13 -14.21 14.56
CA VAL A 2 -4.47 -13.55 14.57
C VAL A 2 -4.59 -12.40 15.60
N ASP A 3 -4.08 -12.57 16.82
CA ASP A 3 -4.04 -11.51 17.83
C ASP A 3 -3.16 -10.30 17.42
N GLU A 4 -2.11 -10.55 16.63
CA GLU A 4 -1.23 -9.52 16.09
C GLU A 4 -1.91 -8.75 14.95
N VAL A 5 -2.67 -9.45 14.11
CA VAL A 5 -3.55 -8.81 13.11
C VAL A 5 -4.55 -7.88 13.78
N GLU A 6 -5.24 -8.32 14.83
CA GLU A 6 -6.21 -7.47 15.55
C GLU A 6 -5.56 -6.21 16.15
N LYS A 7 -4.36 -6.34 16.71
CA LYS A 7 -3.58 -5.18 17.18
C LYS A 7 -3.24 -4.22 16.04
N ILE A 8 -2.88 -4.74 14.88
CA ILE A 8 -2.59 -3.91 13.69
C ILE A 8 -3.88 -3.26 13.17
N ILE A 9 -5.00 -3.97 13.09
CA ILE A 9 -6.30 -3.41 12.71
C ILE A 9 -6.64 -2.24 13.63
N SER A 10 -6.54 -2.45 14.95
CA SER A 10 -6.82 -1.41 15.93
C SER A 10 -5.93 -0.18 15.77
N ARG A 11 -4.64 -0.36 15.45
CA ARG A 11 -3.72 0.76 15.21
C ARG A 11 -4.02 1.49 13.91
N LEU A 12 -4.30 0.75 12.82
CA LEU A 12 -4.65 1.30 11.52
C LEU A 12 -5.95 2.12 11.57
N ASN A 13 -6.91 1.70 12.37
CA ASN A 13 -8.14 2.46 12.64
C ASN A 13 -7.91 3.77 13.41
N GLY A 14 -6.78 3.88 14.09
CA GLY A 14 -6.36 5.10 14.76
C GLY A 14 -5.69 6.11 13.83
N ILE A 15 -5.46 5.79 12.55
CA ILE A 15 -4.89 6.74 11.60
C ILE A 15 -5.91 7.84 11.35
N ASP A 16 -5.53 9.07 11.70
CA ASP A 16 -6.31 10.27 11.43
C ASP A 16 -5.98 10.80 10.03
N PRO A 17 -6.89 10.72 9.05
CA PRO A 17 -6.66 11.19 7.69
C PRO A 17 -6.47 12.70 7.58
N GLU A 18 -6.84 13.48 8.59
CA GLU A 18 -6.67 14.93 8.61
C GLU A 18 -5.31 15.37 9.19
N ARG A 19 -4.51 14.43 9.71
CA ARG A 19 -3.17 14.71 10.23
C ARG A 19 -2.09 14.13 9.31
N PRO A 20 -1.06 14.92 8.95
CA PRO A 20 0.11 14.35 8.30
C PRO A 20 0.85 13.47 9.32
N TYR A 21 0.83 12.15 9.08
CA TYR A 21 1.78 11.22 9.67
C TYR A 21 2.86 10.98 8.64
N PHE A 22 4.11 11.28 9.01
CA PHE A 22 5.26 11.07 8.15
C PHE A 22 6.49 10.86 9.01
N ASP A 23 6.84 9.60 9.25
CA ASP A 23 8.09 9.18 9.87
C ASP A 23 8.91 8.38 8.82
N PRO A 24 9.75 9.07 8.04
CA PRO A 24 10.49 8.43 6.96
C PRO A 24 11.43 7.32 7.46
N ILE A 25 11.96 7.45 8.68
CA ILE A 25 12.88 6.45 9.24
C ILE A 25 12.14 5.13 9.51
N VAL A 26 10.94 5.21 10.10
CA VAL A 26 10.13 4.01 10.37
C VAL A 26 9.66 3.37 9.06
N VAL A 27 9.29 4.16 8.06
CA VAL A 27 8.94 3.62 6.73
C VAL A 27 10.14 2.92 6.09
N GLU A 28 11.30 3.57 6.06
CA GLU A 28 12.51 3.01 5.46
C GLU A 28 12.94 1.70 6.13
N GLU A 29 12.85 1.61 7.46
CA GLU A 29 13.15 0.37 8.18
C GLU A 29 12.13 -0.74 7.87
N ALA A 30 10.83 -0.40 7.81
CA ALA A 30 9.78 -1.37 7.49
C ALA A 30 9.95 -1.93 6.06
N VAL A 31 10.20 -1.06 5.08
CA VAL A 31 10.45 -1.47 3.68
C VAL A 31 11.77 -2.23 3.56
N SER A 32 12.81 -1.80 4.27
CA SER A 32 14.09 -2.53 4.33
C SER A 32 13.94 -3.92 4.95
N ARG A 33 13.06 -4.08 5.95
CA ARG A 33 12.72 -5.39 6.52
C ARG A 33 12.05 -6.27 5.47
N HIS A 34 11.05 -5.77 4.74
CA HIS A 34 10.45 -6.50 3.61
C HIS A 34 11.52 -6.89 2.58
N ALA A 35 12.42 -5.97 2.22
CA ALA A 35 13.55 -6.22 1.32
C ALA A 35 14.38 -7.43 1.72
N ARG A 36 14.81 -7.45 2.98
CA ARG A 36 15.68 -8.51 3.50
C ARG A 36 14.98 -9.86 3.49
N LEU A 37 13.68 -9.90 3.80
CA LEU A 37 12.88 -11.12 3.80
C LEU A 37 12.75 -11.74 2.41
N ILE A 38 12.78 -10.93 1.35
CA ILE A 38 12.69 -11.41 -0.04
C ILE A 38 14.04 -11.40 -0.78
N GLY A 39 15.16 -11.23 -0.06
CA GLY A 39 16.52 -11.41 -0.59
C GLY A 39 17.25 -10.15 -1.06
N PHE A 40 16.70 -8.95 -0.87
CA PHE A 40 17.32 -7.68 -1.22
C PHE A 40 17.99 -7.03 0.00
N ARG A 41 19.20 -6.50 -0.16
CA ARG A 41 19.98 -5.92 0.95
C ARG A 41 20.26 -4.43 0.81
N ASP A 42 20.58 -4.00 -0.39
CA ASP A 42 21.04 -2.63 -0.66
C ASP A 42 19.91 -1.84 -1.35
N VAL A 43 18.83 -1.59 -0.61
CA VAL A 43 17.72 -0.76 -1.10
C VAL A 43 18.00 0.71 -0.86
N SER A 44 17.69 1.53 -1.86
CA SER A 44 17.78 3.00 -1.76
C SER A 44 16.38 3.60 -1.76
N PHE A 45 16.23 4.75 -1.10
CA PHE A 45 14.94 5.44 -0.96
C PHE A 45 14.98 6.81 -1.62
N THR A 46 13.87 7.17 -2.25
CA THR A 46 13.61 8.49 -2.80
C THR A 46 12.23 8.93 -2.33
N TRP A 47 12.16 9.98 -1.52
CA TRP A 47 10.90 10.55 -1.08
C TRP A 47 10.38 11.56 -2.08
N ALA A 48 9.37 11.14 -2.84
CA ALA A 48 8.58 12.02 -3.66
C ALA A 48 7.54 12.68 -2.77
N MET A 49 7.82 13.91 -2.31
CA MET A 49 7.01 14.62 -1.32
C MET A 49 5.67 15.14 -1.87
N GLY A 50 5.25 14.68 -3.05
CA GLY A 50 3.99 14.95 -3.73
C GLY A 50 3.89 14.23 -5.09
N PRO A 51 2.68 14.08 -5.66
CA PRO A 51 2.45 13.39 -6.93
C PRO A 51 3.26 13.92 -8.12
N GLN A 52 3.48 15.23 -8.21
CA GLN A 52 4.28 15.82 -9.29
C GLN A 52 5.74 15.37 -9.20
N GLN A 53 6.34 15.44 -8.02
CA GLN A 53 7.70 14.94 -7.81
C GLN A 53 7.78 13.43 -8.09
N ALA A 54 6.74 12.66 -7.75
CA ALA A 54 6.69 11.23 -8.08
C ALA A 54 6.69 11.00 -9.59
N ASN A 55 5.90 11.78 -10.35
CA ASN A 55 5.91 11.70 -11.81
C ASN A 55 7.29 12.04 -12.41
N ASP A 56 7.96 13.06 -11.86
CA ASP A 56 9.30 13.45 -12.32
C ASP A 56 10.33 12.34 -12.06
N GLU A 57 10.30 11.74 -10.87
CA GLU A 57 11.19 10.62 -10.47
C GLU A 57 10.98 9.33 -11.26
N LEU A 58 9.78 9.15 -11.82
CA LEU A 58 9.38 7.97 -12.59
C LEU A 58 9.42 8.20 -14.10
N SER A 59 9.68 9.43 -14.53
CA SER A 59 9.70 9.81 -15.94
C SER A 59 10.82 9.09 -16.68
N GLY A 60 10.49 8.49 -17.82
CA GLY A 60 11.45 7.78 -18.67
C GLY A 60 11.87 6.39 -18.16
N ILE A 61 11.29 5.89 -17.07
CA ILE A 61 11.53 4.53 -16.59
C ILE A 61 10.85 3.52 -17.51
N ASP A 62 11.60 2.52 -17.95
CA ASP A 62 11.05 1.35 -18.61
C ASP A 62 10.60 0.31 -17.58
N PHE A 63 9.31 0.33 -17.25
CA PHE A 63 8.65 -0.66 -16.39
C PHE A 63 8.44 -2.03 -17.06
N SER A 64 8.87 -2.21 -18.31
CA SER A 64 8.87 -3.52 -18.97
C SER A 64 10.22 -4.23 -18.89
N SER A 65 11.28 -3.52 -18.48
CA SER A 65 12.59 -4.12 -18.30
C SER A 65 12.66 -5.02 -17.07
N SER A 66 13.39 -6.13 -17.18
CA SER A 66 13.63 -7.05 -16.07
C SER A 66 14.44 -6.42 -14.93
N GLU A 67 15.26 -5.41 -15.24
CA GLU A 67 16.04 -4.69 -14.24
C GLU A 67 15.12 -3.86 -13.34
N SER A 68 14.17 -3.11 -13.91
CA SER A 68 13.20 -2.34 -13.13
C SER A 68 12.26 -3.21 -12.30
N CYS A 69 11.91 -4.40 -12.79
CA CYS A 69 10.85 -5.25 -12.23
C CYS A 69 11.34 -6.39 -11.33
N LEU A 70 12.65 -6.51 -11.08
CA LEU A 70 13.24 -7.64 -10.35
C LEU A 70 12.53 -7.98 -9.02
N TRP A 71 12.16 -6.96 -8.25
CA TRP A 71 11.39 -7.13 -7.02
C TRP A 71 9.99 -7.66 -7.26
N ALA A 72 9.25 -7.03 -8.18
CA ALA A 72 7.89 -7.41 -8.52
C ALA A 72 7.83 -8.86 -9.04
N ASP A 73 8.84 -9.27 -9.81
CA ASP A 73 8.97 -10.64 -10.29
C ASP A 73 9.31 -11.61 -9.15
N THR A 74 10.17 -11.22 -8.21
CA THR A 74 10.52 -12.04 -7.02
C THR A 74 9.29 -12.27 -6.16
N THR A 75 8.56 -11.21 -5.81
CA THR A 75 7.38 -11.34 -4.96
C THR A 75 6.22 -12.03 -5.67
N LYS A 76 6.10 -11.88 -7.00
CA LYS A 76 5.18 -12.66 -7.82
C LYS A 76 5.52 -14.14 -7.78
N SER A 77 6.80 -14.52 -7.91
CA SER A 77 7.23 -15.93 -7.82
C SER A 77 6.85 -16.53 -6.47
N MET A 78 7.16 -15.84 -5.37
CA MET A 78 6.79 -16.32 -4.02
C MET A 78 5.29 -16.56 -3.89
N ARG A 79 4.48 -15.62 -4.38
CA ARG A 79 3.02 -15.75 -4.37
C ARG A 79 2.56 -16.92 -5.23
N ASP A 80 3.08 -17.03 -6.45
CA ASP A 80 2.67 -18.07 -7.38
C ASP A 80 3.03 -19.48 -6.84
N GLU A 81 4.17 -19.61 -6.15
CA GLU A 81 4.57 -20.84 -5.45
C GLU A 81 3.65 -21.17 -4.26
N ALA A 82 3.32 -20.20 -3.42
CA ALA A 82 2.39 -20.39 -2.31
C ALA A 82 0.98 -20.79 -2.81
N MET A 83 0.52 -20.16 -3.90
CA MET A 83 -0.76 -20.49 -4.52
C MET A 83 -0.74 -21.87 -5.20
N ALA A 84 0.38 -22.28 -5.79
CA ALA A 84 0.54 -23.61 -6.38
C ALA A 84 0.48 -24.70 -5.29
N GLU A 85 1.09 -24.48 -4.13
CA GLU A 85 1.02 -25.38 -2.99
C GLU A 85 -0.42 -25.55 -2.49
N LEU A 86 -1.12 -24.44 -2.27
CA LEU A 86 -2.55 -24.46 -1.91
C LEU A 86 -3.41 -25.22 -2.92
N SER A 87 -3.08 -25.06 -4.21
CA SER A 87 -3.86 -25.65 -5.30
C SER A 87 -3.57 -27.14 -5.51
N ALA A 88 -2.57 -27.70 -4.83
CA ALA A 88 -2.27 -29.13 -4.87
C ALA A 88 -3.38 -29.98 -4.23
N ASP A 89 -4.13 -29.41 -3.28
CA ASP A 89 -5.34 -30.01 -2.71
C ASP A 89 -6.58 -29.10 -2.90
N PRO A 90 -7.58 -29.53 -3.69
CA PRO A 90 -8.82 -28.77 -3.87
C PRO A 90 -9.57 -28.44 -2.58
N ALA A 91 -9.51 -29.32 -1.56
CA ALA A 91 -10.21 -29.08 -0.29
C ALA A 91 -9.53 -27.94 0.50
N THR A 92 -8.21 -27.97 0.59
CA THR A 92 -7.39 -26.90 1.18
C THR A 92 -7.57 -25.57 0.44
N SER A 93 -7.51 -25.57 -0.90
CA SER A 93 -7.74 -24.37 -1.72
C SER A 93 -9.12 -23.74 -1.48
N GLU A 94 -10.17 -24.57 -1.40
CA GLU A 94 -11.53 -24.10 -1.12
C GLU A 94 -11.69 -23.57 0.31
N ALA A 95 -11.10 -24.25 1.31
CA ALA A 95 -11.09 -23.78 2.69
C ALA A 95 -10.39 -22.41 2.81
N TYR A 96 -9.23 -22.25 2.18
CA TYR A 96 -8.50 -20.99 2.14
C TYR A 96 -9.31 -19.86 1.47
N ARG A 97 -9.89 -20.10 0.30
CA ARG A 97 -10.71 -19.10 -0.40
C ARG A 97 -11.93 -18.66 0.42
N ARG A 98 -12.58 -19.60 1.11
CA ARG A 98 -13.70 -19.29 2.02
C ARG A 98 -13.23 -18.46 3.21
N ALA A 99 -12.08 -18.81 3.79
CA ALA A 99 -11.49 -18.05 4.89
C ALA A 99 -11.09 -16.63 4.46
N GLN A 100 -10.52 -16.46 3.27
CA GLN A 100 -10.24 -15.13 2.69
C GLN A 100 -11.51 -14.30 2.51
N ALA A 101 -12.60 -14.89 2.02
CA ALA A 101 -13.87 -14.18 1.83
C ALA A 101 -14.45 -13.70 3.17
N ASN A 102 -14.46 -14.57 4.18
CA ASN A 102 -14.92 -14.22 5.53
C ASN A 102 -14.01 -13.15 6.17
N ALA A 103 -12.70 -13.25 5.95
CA ALA A 103 -11.74 -12.25 6.44
C ALA A 103 -11.95 -10.91 5.74
N ALA A 104 -12.24 -10.90 4.44
CA ALA A 104 -12.46 -9.67 3.66
C ALA A 104 -13.66 -8.88 4.18
N GLU A 105 -14.78 -9.55 4.47
CA GLU A 105 -15.97 -8.92 5.07
C GLU A 105 -15.61 -8.27 6.42
N ARG A 106 -14.94 -9.03 7.29
CA ARG A 106 -14.56 -8.56 8.62
C ARG A 106 -13.54 -7.43 8.60
N ILE A 107 -12.59 -7.47 7.66
CA ILE A 107 -11.53 -6.48 7.51
C ILE A 107 -12.07 -5.22 6.85
N ALA A 108 -12.98 -5.30 5.87
CA ALA A 108 -13.60 -4.11 5.26
C ALA A 108 -14.42 -3.32 6.28
N ASP A 109 -15.19 -4.01 7.12
CA ASP A 109 -15.95 -3.37 8.20
C ASP A 109 -15.05 -2.74 9.26
N ALA A 110 -13.90 -3.38 9.53
CA ALA A 110 -12.99 -2.92 10.56
C ALA A 110 -12.06 -1.82 10.07
N LEU A 111 -11.42 -1.97 8.91
CA LEU A 111 -10.45 -1.04 8.34
C LEU A 111 -11.18 0.02 7.51
N HIS A 112 -11.38 1.21 8.08
CA HIS A 112 -11.89 2.38 7.35
C HIS A 112 -10.85 3.01 6.40
N LEU A 113 -10.06 2.18 5.71
CA LEU A 113 -8.94 2.59 4.85
C LEU A 113 -9.36 2.89 3.41
N GLU A 114 -10.63 2.68 3.05
CA GLU A 114 -11.14 2.88 1.68
C GLU A 114 -10.87 4.30 1.17
N ILE A 115 -10.95 5.29 2.05
CA ILE A 115 -10.69 6.69 1.72
C ILE A 115 -9.24 6.86 1.25
N PHE A 116 -8.27 6.29 1.95
CA PHE A 116 -6.86 6.32 1.53
C PHE A 116 -6.64 5.53 0.25
N ALA A 117 -7.22 4.33 0.15
CA ALA A 117 -7.07 3.48 -1.03
C ALA A 117 -7.60 4.17 -2.30
N LEU A 118 -8.81 4.74 -2.22
CA LEU A 118 -9.43 5.49 -3.32
C LEU A 118 -8.67 6.78 -3.62
N ALA A 119 -8.21 7.49 -2.59
CA ALA A 119 -7.40 8.69 -2.76
C ALA A 119 -6.16 8.39 -3.61
N LEU A 120 -5.35 7.43 -3.13
CA LEU A 120 -4.07 7.04 -3.70
C LEU A 120 -4.15 6.41 -5.10
N ARG A 121 -5.25 5.71 -5.43
CA ARG A 121 -5.41 5.05 -6.72
C ARG A 121 -5.46 6.02 -7.91
N ASN A 122 -6.02 7.21 -7.73
CA ASN A 122 -6.34 8.12 -8.84
C ASN A 122 -5.37 9.31 -8.97
N LEU A 123 -4.36 9.41 -8.10
CA LEU A 123 -3.52 10.61 -7.99
C LEU A 123 -2.38 10.68 -9.01
N ILE A 124 -1.94 9.53 -9.52
CA ILE A 124 -0.79 9.44 -10.42
C ILE A 124 -1.30 8.91 -11.75
N SER A 125 -1.04 9.67 -12.82
CA SER A 125 -1.53 9.38 -14.16
C SER A 125 -0.62 8.40 -14.91
N GLY A 126 -1.14 7.78 -15.97
CA GLY A 126 -0.36 6.96 -16.90
C GLY A 126 0.23 5.69 -16.27
N ASP A 127 1.33 5.21 -16.84
CA ASP A 127 1.97 3.95 -16.43
C ASP A 127 2.41 3.96 -14.96
N ALA A 128 2.91 5.10 -14.47
CA ALA A 128 3.29 5.27 -13.06
C ALA A 128 2.10 5.01 -12.12
N GLY A 129 0.90 5.49 -12.46
CA GLY A 129 -0.32 5.20 -11.68
C GLY A 129 -0.66 3.72 -11.66
N THR A 130 -0.52 3.03 -12.79
CA THR A 130 -0.85 1.60 -12.90
C THR A 130 0.17 0.66 -12.28
N ARG A 131 1.43 1.12 -12.13
CA ARG A 131 2.54 0.34 -11.58
C ARG A 131 2.85 0.68 -10.11
N GLY A 132 2.16 1.67 -9.54
CA GLY A 132 2.29 2.03 -8.14
C GLY A 132 1.64 0.99 -7.22
N TYR A 133 2.31 0.70 -6.11
CA TYR A 133 1.74 -0.07 -5.03
C TYR A 133 1.01 0.87 -4.07
N ASN A 134 -0.30 0.69 -3.97
CA ASN A 134 -1.14 1.36 -2.99
C ASN A 134 -1.01 0.60 -1.65
N VAL A 135 -0.37 1.22 -0.65
CA VAL A 135 -0.03 0.52 0.60
C VAL A 135 -1.28 0.12 1.36
N ALA A 136 -2.32 0.96 1.38
CA ALA A 136 -3.60 0.60 2.03
C ALA A 136 -4.22 -0.66 1.41
N SER A 137 -4.21 -0.76 0.08
CA SER A 137 -4.71 -1.95 -0.63
C SER A 137 -3.86 -3.19 -0.35
N LEU A 138 -2.54 -3.01 -0.31
CA LEU A 138 -1.58 -4.08 -0.01
C LEU A 138 -1.78 -4.62 1.41
N VAL A 139 -1.84 -3.74 2.40
CA VAL A 139 -2.06 -4.10 3.82
C VAL A 139 -3.38 -4.84 3.98
N THR A 140 -4.47 -4.35 3.38
CA THR A 140 -5.77 -5.05 3.42
C THR A 140 -5.68 -6.46 2.83
N SER A 141 -4.95 -6.65 1.72
CA SER A 141 -4.73 -7.98 1.14
C SER A 141 -3.97 -8.90 2.10
N VAL A 142 -2.87 -8.41 2.67
CA VAL A 142 -1.99 -9.19 3.55
C VAL A 142 -2.73 -9.60 4.83
N MET A 143 -3.50 -8.69 5.42
CA MET A 143 -4.27 -9.00 6.62
C MET A 143 -5.34 -10.07 6.35
N ARG A 144 -5.98 -10.04 5.16
CA ARG A 144 -6.88 -11.11 4.75
C ARG A 144 -6.15 -12.44 4.65
N ASP A 145 -4.97 -12.43 4.05
CA ASP A 145 -4.18 -13.64 3.83
C ASP A 145 -3.65 -14.23 5.14
N VAL A 146 -3.23 -13.40 6.10
CA VAL A 146 -2.81 -13.84 7.44
C VAL A 146 -3.98 -14.45 8.22
N VAL A 147 -5.17 -13.83 8.17
CA VAL A 147 -6.36 -14.40 8.82
C VAL A 147 -6.74 -15.72 8.17
N ALA A 148 -6.75 -15.78 6.83
CA ALA A 148 -7.07 -16.99 6.09
C ALA A 148 -6.03 -18.10 6.30
N ASN A 149 -4.76 -17.76 6.48
CA ASN A 149 -3.68 -18.72 6.72
C ASN A 149 -3.93 -19.55 7.98
N SER A 150 -4.62 -19.03 8.99
CA SER A 150 -5.01 -19.83 10.18
C SER A 150 -5.92 -21.03 9.87
N SER A 151 -6.49 -21.09 8.66
CA SER A 151 -7.36 -22.18 8.21
C SER A 151 -6.65 -23.27 7.41
N VAL A 152 -5.34 -23.13 7.14
CA VAL A 152 -4.53 -24.06 6.33
C VAL A 152 -3.11 -24.18 6.90
N GLU A 153 -2.42 -25.29 6.64
CA GLU A 153 -0.99 -25.42 6.97
C GLU A 153 -0.16 -25.25 5.69
N SER A 154 0.52 -24.11 5.55
CA SER A 154 1.42 -23.85 4.42
C SER A 154 2.55 -22.91 4.84
N GLU A 155 3.78 -23.44 4.81
CA GLU A 155 5.00 -22.69 5.13
C GLU A 155 5.22 -21.55 4.13
N ARG A 156 4.96 -21.80 2.83
CA ARG A 156 5.10 -20.77 1.79
C ARG A 156 4.12 -19.61 1.97
N LEU A 157 2.89 -19.88 2.43
CA LEU A 157 1.95 -18.81 2.76
C LEU A 157 2.40 -18.04 3.99
N GLU A 158 2.96 -18.72 4.99
CA GLU A 158 3.50 -18.06 6.18
C GLU A 158 4.66 -17.12 5.81
N ASP A 159 5.62 -17.60 5.03
CA ASP A 159 6.75 -16.82 4.52
C ASP A 159 6.27 -15.60 3.69
N LEU A 160 5.30 -15.82 2.79
CA LEU A 160 4.71 -14.74 1.99
C LEU A 160 4.06 -13.68 2.88
N ASN A 161 3.26 -14.12 3.85
CA ASN A 161 2.59 -13.22 4.78
C ASN A 161 3.62 -12.43 5.61
N GLU A 162 4.62 -13.09 6.19
CA GLU A 162 5.67 -12.44 6.96
C GLU A 162 6.43 -11.39 6.13
N ALA A 163 6.72 -11.72 4.86
CA ALA A 163 7.39 -10.80 3.95
C ALA A 163 6.61 -9.49 3.78
N TYR A 164 5.28 -9.52 3.71
CA TYR A 164 4.47 -8.34 3.44
C TYR A 164 3.92 -7.61 4.68
N MET A 165 3.91 -8.25 5.86
CA MET A 165 3.47 -7.61 7.11
C MET A 165 4.15 -6.26 7.45
N PRO A 166 5.43 -6.03 7.13
CA PRO A 166 6.07 -4.72 7.38
C PRO A 166 5.35 -3.53 6.74
N PHE A 167 4.57 -3.73 5.67
CA PHE A 167 3.82 -2.62 5.06
C PHE A 167 2.71 -2.05 5.95
N ALA A 168 2.22 -2.81 6.95
CA ALA A 168 1.32 -2.26 7.95
C ALA A 168 2.02 -1.18 8.78
N ASP A 169 3.26 -1.42 9.21
CA ASP A 169 4.06 -0.43 9.92
C ASP A 169 4.43 0.76 9.02
N ALA A 170 4.75 0.52 7.74
CA ALA A 170 5.01 1.60 6.79
C ALA A 170 3.77 2.50 6.59
N LEU A 171 2.57 1.92 6.50
CA LEU A 171 1.32 2.69 6.38
C LEU A 171 1.07 3.55 7.63
N MET A 172 1.24 2.96 8.83
CA MET A 172 1.09 3.68 10.09
C MET A 172 2.12 4.81 10.26
N ALA A 173 3.30 4.66 9.64
CA ALA A 173 4.34 5.67 9.61
C ALA A 173 4.18 6.70 8.49
N GLY A 174 3.11 6.61 7.67
CA GLY A 174 2.79 7.63 6.69
C GLY A 174 3.12 7.29 5.24
N LEU A 175 3.40 6.04 4.89
CA LEU A 175 3.58 5.66 3.49
C LEU A 175 2.23 5.48 2.79
N GLY A 176 1.98 6.25 1.73
CA GLY A 176 0.75 6.13 0.93
C GLY A 176 0.92 5.17 -0.23
N SER A 177 1.81 5.52 -1.15
CA SER A 177 2.13 4.71 -2.32
C SER A 177 3.63 4.56 -2.47
N PHE A 178 4.06 3.54 -3.21
CA PHE A 178 5.46 3.41 -3.59
C PHE A 178 5.63 2.73 -4.95
N TRP A 179 6.80 2.90 -5.53
CA TRP A 179 7.26 2.21 -6.73
C TRP A 179 8.59 1.54 -6.44
N ILE A 180 8.82 0.43 -7.13
CA ILE A 180 10.09 -0.27 -7.09
C ILE A 180 10.70 -0.19 -8.48
N VAL A 181 11.91 0.33 -8.54
CA VAL A 181 12.68 0.51 -9.78
C VAL A 181 14.04 -0.13 -9.53
N GLY A 182 14.17 -1.39 -9.90
CA GLY A 182 15.34 -2.20 -9.54
C GLY A 182 15.46 -2.35 -8.03
N GLN A 183 16.47 -1.71 -7.43
CA GLN A 183 16.68 -1.69 -5.98
C GLN A 183 16.38 -0.32 -5.34
N ARG A 184 15.69 0.57 -6.09
CA ARG A 184 15.27 1.89 -5.61
C ARG A 184 13.78 1.89 -5.30
N PHE A 185 13.43 2.39 -4.13
CA PHE A 185 12.07 2.68 -3.70
C PHE A 185 11.79 4.16 -3.89
N VAL A 186 10.80 4.47 -4.72
CA VAL A 186 10.23 5.81 -4.78
C VAL A 186 9.02 5.81 -3.86
N CYS A 187 9.04 6.58 -2.78
CA CYS A 187 8.03 6.59 -1.74
C CYS A 187 7.23 7.89 -1.82
N LEU A 188 5.89 7.77 -1.84
CA LEU A 188 4.95 8.86 -1.76
C LEU A 188 4.31 8.84 -0.36
N PRO A 189 4.46 9.90 0.45
CA PRO A 189 3.82 9.96 1.75
C PRO A 189 2.30 10.07 1.63
N LEU A 190 1.61 9.68 2.69
CA LEU A 190 0.17 9.88 2.82
C LEU A 190 -0.13 11.39 2.80
N PRO A 191 -1.10 11.83 1.99
CA PRO A 191 -1.59 13.19 2.08
C PRO A 191 -2.44 13.36 3.33
N ARG A 192 -2.55 14.61 3.79
CA ARG A 192 -3.71 15.05 4.56
C ARG A 192 -4.92 15.07 3.64
N LEU A 193 -5.99 14.42 4.04
CA LEU A 193 -7.26 14.42 3.34
C LEU A 193 -8.24 15.37 4.02
N ARG A 194 -9.15 15.95 3.24
CA ARG A 194 -10.27 16.72 3.74
C ARG A 194 -11.56 15.94 3.52
N LEU A 195 -12.25 15.66 4.62
CA LEU A 195 -13.42 14.81 4.63
C LEU A 195 -14.67 15.54 5.16
N GLU A 196 -15.83 15.16 4.65
CA GLU A 196 -17.15 15.53 5.15
C GLU A 196 -18.00 14.27 5.17
N ASP A 197 -18.52 13.90 6.35
CA ASP A 197 -19.26 12.65 6.59
C ASP A 197 -18.53 11.38 6.08
N GLY A 198 -17.20 11.36 6.20
CA GLY A 198 -16.35 10.24 5.77
C GLY A 198 -16.11 10.16 4.25
N ALA A 199 -16.54 11.16 3.49
CA ALA A 199 -16.28 11.27 2.05
C ALA A 199 -15.33 12.43 1.74
N LEU A 200 -14.55 12.32 0.66
CA LEU A 200 -13.71 13.41 0.17
C LEU A 200 -14.58 14.60 -0.23
N VAL A 201 -14.22 15.79 0.25
CA VAL A 201 -15.01 16.99 -0.05
C VAL A 201 -14.81 17.43 -1.50
N SER A 202 -15.93 17.70 -2.18
CA SER A 202 -15.98 18.21 -3.56
C SER A 202 -16.52 19.65 -3.61
N ASP A 203 -15.96 20.54 -2.79
CA ASP A 203 -16.39 21.95 -2.69
C ASP A 203 -15.47 22.94 -3.44
N GLY A 204 -14.55 22.42 -4.26
CA GLY A 204 -13.60 23.20 -5.05
C GLY A 204 -12.36 23.68 -4.29
N ARG A 205 -12.27 23.41 -2.98
CA ARG A 205 -11.02 23.57 -2.22
C ARG A 205 -10.19 22.27 -2.28
N PRO A 206 -8.92 22.30 -1.85
CA PRO A 206 -8.10 21.09 -1.74
C PRO A 206 -8.76 20.00 -0.88
N ALA A 207 -8.87 18.81 -1.47
CA ALA A 207 -9.34 17.58 -0.83
C ALA A 207 -8.16 16.70 -0.35
N ALA A 208 -6.98 16.85 -0.96
CA ALA A 208 -5.75 16.21 -0.53
C ALA A 208 -4.58 17.21 -0.57
N VAL A 209 -3.71 17.18 0.44
CA VAL A 209 -2.52 18.05 0.56
C VAL A 209 -1.33 17.22 1.03
N TRP A 210 -0.24 17.25 0.26
CA TRP A 210 1.01 16.53 0.55
C TRP A 210 2.00 17.36 1.37
N PRO A 211 2.99 16.73 2.05
CA PRO A 211 4.09 17.36 2.80
C PRO A 211 4.87 18.51 2.13
N ASN A 212 4.86 18.62 0.81
CA ASN A 212 5.47 19.75 0.08
C ASN A 212 4.52 20.94 -0.20
N GLY A 213 3.22 20.80 0.09
CA GLY A 213 2.18 21.80 -0.14
C GLY A 213 1.41 21.58 -1.44
N GLU A 214 1.79 20.57 -2.22
CA GLU A 214 1.08 20.15 -3.42
C GLU A 214 -0.33 19.68 -3.04
N ALA A 215 -1.32 20.15 -3.77
CA ALA A 215 -2.71 20.06 -3.37
C ALA A 215 -3.61 19.72 -4.55
N TYR A 216 -4.59 18.85 -4.30
CA TYR A 216 -5.53 18.38 -5.31
C TYR A 216 -6.96 18.50 -4.79
N ALA A 217 -7.86 18.96 -5.65
CA ALA A 217 -9.30 18.90 -5.43
C ALA A 217 -9.84 17.53 -5.91
N PHE A 218 -10.95 17.08 -5.33
CA PHE A 218 -11.62 15.84 -5.70
C PHE A 218 -12.94 16.13 -6.43
N ARG A 219 -13.24 15.33 -7.45
CA ARG A 219 -14.49 15.31 -8.22
C ARG A 219 -14.84 13.85 -8.57
N GLU A 220 -16.02 13.62 -9.15
CA GLU A 220 -16.46 12.28 -9.56
C GLU A 220 -15.47 11.54 -10.48
N ASP A 221 -14.69 12.27 -11.27
CA ASP A 221 -13.68 11.76 -12.20
C ASP A 221 -12.26 11.63 -11.61
N GLY A 222 -12.06 11.98 -10.33
CA GLY A 222 -10.80 11.77 -9.60
C GLY A 222 -10.19 13.05 -9.01
N PHE A 223 -8.86 13.04 -8.85
CA PHE A 223 -8.11 14.18 -8.32
C PHE A 223 -7.58 15.08 -9.42
N PHE A 224 -7.67 16.39 -9.20
CA PHE A 224 -7.18 17.41 -10.12
C PHE A 224 -6.37 18.46 -9.39
N PRO A 225 -5.30 19.02 -9.99
CA PRO A 225 -4.49 20.05 -9.35
C PRO A 225 -5.36 21.20 -8.83
N ALA A 226 -5.20 21.53 -7.55
CA ALA A 226 -5.88 22.68 -6.96
C ALA A 226 -5.09 23.95 -7.27
N LEU A 227 -5.77 25.02 -7.70
CA LEU A 227 -5.15 26.29 -8.07
C LEU A 227 -4.65 27.12 -6.86
N GLN A 228 -4.94 26.70 -5.63
CA GLN A 228 -4.58 27.44 -4.42
C GLN A 228 -3.30 26.86 -3.79
N SER A 229 -2.30 27.71 -3.55
CA SER A 229 -1.16 27.38 -2.69
C SER A 229 -1.66 27.19 -1.27
N VAL A 230 -1.56 25.98 -0.73
CA VAL A 230 -1.93 25.70 0.66
C VAL A 230 -0.72 25.99 1.53
N GLU A 231 -0.77 27.06 2.32
CA GLU A 231 0.18 27.26 3.41
C GLU A 231 -0.14 26.29 4.56
N TRP A 232 0.93 25.84 5.23
CA TRP A 232 0.95 24.78 6.23
C TRP A 232 0.31 25.15 7.57
#